data_AF-A0A1G2KTL5-F1
#
_entry.id   AF-A0A1G2KTL5-F1
#
_cell.length_a   1.000
_cell.length_b   1.000
_cell.length_c   1.000
_cell.angle_alpha   90.00
_cell.angle_beta   90.00
_cell.angle_gamma   90.00
#
_symmetry.space_group_name_H-M   'P 1'
#
loop_
_entity.id
_entity.type
_entity.pdbx_description
1 polymer ?
#
loop_
_entity_poly.entity_id
_entity_poly.type
_entity_poly.pdbx_seq_one_letter_code
_entity_poly.pdbx_strand_id
1 'polypeptide(L)' 'MSVQFKTQKKTFKLDRYAGEWVAFAEGRVIEHHKELPLLMDALRERRLEKKASVLLVPRKDEGPYILAV' A
#
# COMPACT_ATOMS: atom_id res chain seq x y z
N MET A 1 0.50 -14.05 8.39
CA MET A 1 0.54 -12.64 8.86
C MET A 1 -0.40 -11.83 8.00
N SER A 2 -1.25 -10.98 8.57
CA SER A 2 -2.20 -10.15 7.79
C SER A 2 -1.92 -8.68 8.00
N VAL A 3 -1.76 -7.91 6.92
CA VAL A 3 -1.56 -6.44 6.99
C VAL A 3 -2.89 -5.76 6.73
N GLN A 4 -3.28 -4.86 7.63
CA GLN A 4 -4.56 -4.18 7.56
C GLN A 4 -4.38 -2.68 7.79
N PHE A 5 -5.04 -1.89 6.96
CA PHE A 5 -5.10 -0.44 7.14
C PHE A 5 -6.44 -0.08 7.77
N LYS A 6 -6.41 0.51 8.97
CA LYS A 6 -7.61 0.93 9.70
C LYS A 6 -7.79 2.44 9.59
N THR A 7 -8.86 2.84 8.92
CA THR A 7 -9.38 4.22 8.97
C THR A 7 -10.48 4.31 10.00
N GLN A 8 -10.87 5.52 10.42
CA GLN A 8 -11.99 5.74 11.34
C GLN A 8 -13.31 5.08 10.87
N LYS A 9 -13.49 4.93 9.55
CA LYS A 9 -14.73 4.41 8.96
C LYS A 9 -14.64 2.96 8.47
N LYS A 10 -13.44 2.48 8.09
CA LYS A 10 -13.25 1.18 7.42
C LYS A 10 -11.90 0.55 7.71
N THR A 11 -11.90 -0.78 7.72
CA THR A 11 -10.68 -1.61 7.74
C THR A 11 -10.46 -2.23 6.36
N PHE A 12 -9.26 -2.07 5.82
CA PHE A 12 -8.87 -2.61 4.52
C PHE A 12 -7.82 -3.70 4.72
N LYS A 13 -8.14 -4.92 4.27
CA LYS A 13 -7.16 -6.01 4.21
C LYS A 13 -6.25 -5.79 3.02
N LEU A 14 -4.94 -5.73 3.25
CA LEU A 14 -3.93 -5.55 2.22
C LEU A 14 -3.28 -6.87 1.79
N ASP A 15 -3.75 -8.00 2.32
CA ASP A 15 -3.19 -9.35 2.08
C ASP A 15 -3.13 -9.74 0.59
N ARG A 16 -3.98 -9.14 -0.24
CA ARG A 16 -3.99 -9.35 -1.70
C ARG A 16 -2.87 -8.60 -2.44
N TYR A 17 -2.22 -7.65 -1.77
CA TYR A 17 -1.15 -6.81 -2.31
C TYR A 17 0.22 -7.17 -1.73
N ALA A 18 0.35 -8.33 -1.10
CA ALA A 18 1.60 -8.74 -0.46
C ALA A 18 2.76 -8.74 -1.47
N GLY A 19 3.83 -8.02 -1.15
CA GLY A 19 4.99 -7.81 -2.02
C GLY A 19 4.85 -6.69 -3.05
N GLU A 20 3.78 -5.90 -2.99
CA GLU A 20 3.50 -4.81 -3.93
C GLU A 20 3.51 -3.45 -3.24
N TRP A 21 3.84 -2.43 -4.03
CA TRP A 21 3.66 -1.04 -3.67
C TRP A 21 2.20 -0.65 -3.85
N VAL A 22 1.65 0.01 -2.84
CA VAL A 22 0.24 0.40 -2.79
C VAL A 22 0.16 1.91 -2.58
N ALA A 23 -0.63 2.56 -3.42
CA ALA A 23 -1.00 3.95 -3.25
C ALA A 23 -2.38 4.05 -2.60
N PHE A 24 -2.44 4.81 -1.50
CA PHE A 24 -3.63 5.02 -0.71
C PHE A 24 -4.01 6.50 -0.69
N ALA A 25 -5.25 6.79 -1.07
CA ALA A 25 -5.82 8.12 -0.99
C ALA A 25 -7.31 8.03 -0.68
N GLU A 26 -7.86 9.04 -0.01
CA GLU A 26 -9.30 9.16 0.25
C GLU A 26 -9.93 7.96 0.98
N GLY A 27 -9.14 7.27 1.80
CA GLY A 27 -9.64 6.12 2.53
C GLY A 27 -9.77 4.86 1.67
N ARG A 28 -9.11 4.75 0.51
CA ARG A 28 -9.05 3.53 -0.31
C ARG A 28 -7.71 3.37 -1.01
N VAL A 29 -7.43 2.14 -1.45
CA VAL A 29 -6.35 1.88 -2.42
C VAL A 29 -6.79 2.42 -3.77
N ILE A 30 -5.97 3.30 -4.35
CA ILE A 30 -6.24 3.92 -5.65
C ILE A 30 -5.43 3.30 -6.78
N GLU A 31 -4.25 2.74 -6.48
CA GLU A 31 -3.38 2.07 -7.43
C GLU A 31 -2.42 1.11 -6.69
N HIS A 32 -1.94 0.08 -7.37
CA HIS A 32 -0.89 -0.79 -6.86
C HIS A 32 0.01 -1.33 -7.98
N HIS A 33 1.29 -1.55 -7.67
CA HIS A 33 2.23 -2.14 -8.62
C HIS A 33 3.34 -2.90 -7.90
N LYS A 34 3.93 -3.90 -8.56
CA LYS A 34 5.09 -4.64 -8.05
C LYS A 34 6.36 -3.77 -7.92
N GLU A 35 6.41 -2.66 -8.64
CA GLU A 35 7.58 -1.82 -8.78
C GLU A 35 7.20 -0.38 -8.50
N LEU A 36 7.98 0.30 -7.66
CA LEU A 36 7.71 1.69 -7.27
C LEU A 36 7.68 2.67 -8.45
N PRO A 37 8.62 2.63 -9.43
CA PRO A 37 8.59 3.56 -10.56
C PRO A 37 7.28 3.50 -11.33
N LEU A 38 6.80 2.30 -11.64
CA LEU A 38 5.55 2.08 -12.37
C LEU A 38 4.33 2.56 -11.59
N LEU A 39 4.32 2.37 -10.26
CA LEU A 39 3.29 2.97 -9.42
C LEU A 39 3.32 4.49 -9.48
N MET A 40 4.51 5.09 -9.37
CA MET A 40 4.65 6.55 -9.35
C MET A 40 4.25 7.17 -10.69
N ASP A 41 4.55 6.52 -11.81
CA ASP A 41 4.14 6.98 -13.13
C ASP A 41 2.61 6.93 -13.27
N ALA A 42 1.97 5.82 -12.85
CA ALA A 42 0.51 5.71 -12.82
C ALA A 42 -0.15 6.78 -11.92
N LEU A 43 0.50 7.16 -10.82
CA LEU A 43 0.02 8.24 -9.95
C LEU A 43 0.19 9.63 -10.56
N ARG A 44 1.21 9.87 -11.40
CA ARG A 44 1.39 11.16 -12.09
C ARG A 44 0.33 11.39 -13.16
N GLU A 45 -0.07 10.32 -13.86
CA GLU A 45 -1.14 10.39 -14.86
C GLU A 45 -2.51 10.62 -14.23
N ARG A 46 -2.69 10.21 -12.97
CA ARG A 46 -3.91 10.49 -12.20
C ARG A 46 -3.87 11.93 -11.68
N ARG A 47 -4.88 12.73 -12.05
CA ARG A 47 -5.16 14.02 -11.41
C ARG A 47 -5.76 13.83 -10.03
N LEU A 48 -4.92 13.48 -9.05
CA LEU A 48 -5.34 13.31 -7.67
C LEU A 48 -5.60 14.67 -7.02
N GLU A 49 -6.80 14.88 -6.47
CA GLU A 49 -7.14 16.09 -5.73
C GLU A 49 -6.37 16.20 -4.40
N LYS A 50 -5.92 15.06 -3.87
CA LYS A 50 -5.17 14.96 -2.61
C LYS A 50 -3.94 14.09 -2.80
N LYS A 51 -2.88 14.40 -2.04
CA LYS A 51 -1.66 13.58 -2.03
C LYS A 51 -1.97 12.15 -1.61
N ALA A 52 -1.50 11.18 -2.38
CA ALA A 52 -1.53 9.78 -2.01
C ALA A 52 -0.36 9.43 -1.09
N SER A 53 -0.61 8.55 -0.12
CA SER A 53 0.44 7.88 0.65
C SER A 53 0.84 6.60 -0.08
N VAL A 54 2.13 6.36 -0.22
CA VAL A 54 2.67 5.15 -0.87
C VAL A 54 3.35 4.28 0.19
N LEU A 55 3.06 2.98 0.19
CA LEU A 55 3.67 2.01 1.11
C LEU A 55 3.93 0.68 0.40
N LEU A 56 5.01 0.00 0.81
CA LEU A 56 5.28 -1.37 0.41
C LEU A 56 4.56 -2.31 1.38
N VAL A 57 3.74 -3.21 0.84
CA VAL A 57 3.11 -4.26 1.65
C VAL A 57 4.09 -5.43 1.72
N PRO A 58 4.49 -5.87 2.93
CA PRO A 58 5.36 -7.03 3.09
C PRO A 58 4.81 -8.27 2.38
N ARG A 59 5.71 -9.11 1.86
CA ARG A 59 5.34 -10.41 1.32
C ARG A 59 4.86 -11.34 2.44
N LYS A 60 4.17 -12.42 2.06
CA LYS A 60 3.65 -13.39 3.05
C LYS A 60 4.76 -14.21 3.72
N ASP A 61 5.88 -14.37 3.02
CA ASP A 61 7.11 -15.04 3.45
C ASP A 61 8.12 -14.09 4.10
N GLU A 62 7.93 -12.77 3.95
CA GLU A 62 8.56 -11.75 4.79
C GLU A 62 7.86 -11.76 6.15
N GLY A 63 8.17 -12.80 6.94
CA GLY A 63 7.79 -12.93 8.35
C GLY A 63 8.27 -11.75 9.19
N PRO A 64 7.87 -11.68 10.48
CA PRO A 64 8.05 -10.48 11.29
C PRO A 64 9.53 -10.11 11.33
N TYR A 65 9.86 -8.94 10.77
CA TYR A 65 11.07 -8.22 11.11
C TYR A 65 11.03 -8.01 12.62
N ILE A 66 11.62 -8.94 13.37
CA ILE A 66 12.04 -8.71 14.73
C ILE A 66 13.01 -7.54 14.59
N LEU A 67 12.54 -6.34 14.94
CA LEU A 67 13.44 -5.30 15.44
C LEU A 67 14.06 -5.91 16.71
N ALA A 68 15.11 -6.70 16.52
CA ALA A 68 15.95 -7.14 17.62
C ALA A 68 16.70 -5.89 18.07
N VAL A 69 16.34 -5.44 19.26
CA VAL A 69 16.90 -4.29 19.98
C VAL A 69 18.40 -4.46 20.16
#